data_AF-A0A8X8I941-F1
#
_entry.id   AF-A0A8X8I941-F1
#
_cell.length_a   1.000
_cell.length_b   1.000
_cell.length_c   1.000
_cell.angle_alpha   90.00
_cell.angle_beta   90.00
_cell.angle_gamma   90.00
#
_symmetry.space_group_name_H-M   'P 1'
#
loop_
_entity.id
_entity.type
_entity.pdbx_description
1 polymer ?
#
loop_
_entity_poly.entity_id
_entity_poly.type
_entity_poly.pdbx_seq_one_letter_code
_entity_poly.pdbx_strand_id
1 'polypeptide(L)'
;MVGVCHPYNMTIARNLPRNPNTQKDWQKERLNAFFGTNEWEYIYNNRPRIYLTEELLKLYTKRLKEIGYKHLIISDCFRSTTGQKLYYMIWVGKHPVEKKS
;
A
#
# COMPACT_ATOMS: atom_id res chain seq x y z
N MET A 1 -19.82 -0.34 -4.23
CA MET A 1 -18.34 -0.34 -4.07
C MET A 1 -17.98 0.91 -3.28
N VAL A 2 -17.27 0.79 -2.15
CA VAL A 2 -16.67 1.98 -1.52
C VAL A 2 -15.35 2.21 -2.23
N GLY A 3 -15.27 3.25 -3.05
CA GLY A 3 -14.02 3.64 -3.68
C GLY A 3 -13.10 4.23 -2.63
N VAL A 4 -12.18 3.45 -2.09
CA VAL A 4 -11.11 3.99 -1.25
C VAL A 4 -10.00 4.47 -2.18
N CYS A 5 -9.98 5.76 -2.51
CA CYS A 5 -8.81 6.37 -3.14
C CYS A 5 -7.67 6.38 -2.11
N HIS A 6 -6.88 5.31 -2.06
CA HIS A 6 -5.79 5.19 -1.09
C HIS A 6 -4.44 5.48 -1.75
N PRO A 7 -3.80 6.63 -1.47
CA PRO A 7 -2.57 7.04 -2.14
C PRO A 7 -1.34 6.29 -1.60
N TYR A 8 -1.27 5.01 -1.94
CA TYR A 8 -0.33 4.05 -1.39
C TYR A 8 1.12 4.54 -1.41
N ASN A 9 1.65 4.89 -2.59
CA ASN A 9 3.04 5.35 -2.71
C ASN A 9 3.34 6.63 -1.94
N MET A 10 2.37 7.55 -1.81
CA MET A 10 2.61 8.79 -1.06
C MET A 10 2.74 8.50 0.43
N THR A 11 1.92 7.59 0.97
CA THR A 11 2.03 7.18 2.38
C THR A 11 3.37 6.49 2.65
N ILE A 12 3.79 5.58 1.77
CA ILE A 12 5.09 4.91 1.85
C ILE A 12 6.22 5.95 1.78
N ALA A 13 6.24 6.80 0.76
CA ALA A 13 7.30 7.79 0.57
C ALA A 13 7.44 8.77 1.74
N ARG A 14 6.32 9.13 2.40
CA ARG A 14 6.31 10.07 3.53
C ARG A 14 6.77 9.44 4.84
N ASN A 15 6.48 8.15 5.07
CA ASN A 15 6.67 7.52 6.37
C ASN A 15 7.79 6.46 6.39
N LEU A 16 8.30 6.04 5.22
CA LEU A 16 9.45 5.14 5.09
C LEU A 16 10.65 5.92 4.53
N PRO A 17 11.57 6.39 5.39
CA PRO A 17 12.78 7.04 4.96
C PRO A 17 13.64 6.11 4.10
N ARG A 18 14.62 6.68 3.38
CA ARG A 18 15.57 5.87 2.60
C ARG A 18 16.53 5.09 3.51
N ASN A 19 16.91 5.70 4.64
CA ASN A 19 17.74 5.09 5.67
C ASN A 19 16.85 4.54 6.81
N PRO A 20 16.82 3.21 7.05
CA PRO A 20 16.07 2.61 8.15
C PRO A 20 16.44 3.16 9.53
N ASN A 21 17.70 3.56 9.74
CA ASN A 21 18.17 4.09 11.03
C ASN A 21 17.60 5.48 11.37
N THR A 22 16.94 6.16 10.43
CA THR A 22 16.29 7.45 10.67
C THR A 22 14.78 7.33 10.83
N GLN A 23 14.25 6.11 10.95
CA GLN A 23 12.84 5.84 11.21
C GLN A 23 12.46 6.31 12.63
N LYS A 24 11.48 7.20 12.74
CA LYS A 24 10.94 7.68 14.01
C LYS A 24 9.75 6.85 14.47
N ASP A 25 9.51 6.77 15.78
CA ASP A 25 8.43 5.96 16.36
C ASP A 25 7.04 6.36 15.85
N TRP A 26 6.75 7.67 15.77
CA TRP A 26 5.48 8.16 15.21
C TRP A 26 5.25 7.73 13.75
N GLN A 27 6.33 7.54 12.97
CA GLN A 27 6.20 7.03 11.60
C GLN A 27 5.86 5.54 11.63
N LYS A 28 6.44 4.78 12.57
CA LYS A 28 6.10 3.36 12.77
C LYS A 28 4.64 3.20 13.19
N GLU A 29 4.16 4.01 14.13
CA GLU A 29 2.76 4.02 14.57
C GLU A 29 1.80 4.27 13.40
N ARG A 30 2.09 5.28 12.57
CA ARG A 30 1.30 5.56 11.37
C ARG A 30 1.31 4.41 10.36
N LEU A 31 2.45 3.76 10.18
CA LEU A 31 2.56 2.60 9.28
C LEU A 31 1.83 1.38 9.86
N ASN A 32 1.88 1.16 11.17
CA ASN A 32 1.11 0.12 11.86
C ASN A 32 -0.39 0.35 11.67
N ALA A 33 -0.87 1.59 11.81
CA ALA A 33 -2.26 1.93 11.57
C ALA A 33 -2.65 1.77 10.09
N PHE A 34 -1.75 2.14 9.16
CA PHE A 34 -1.96 2.03 7.73
C PHE A 34 -2.07 0.58 7.24
N PHE A 35 -1.13 -0.28 7.64
CA PHE A 35 -1.12 -1.69 7.26
C PHE A 35 -2.01 -2.55 8.15
N GLY A 36 -2.43 -2.04 9.32
CA GLY A 36 -3.13 -2.82 10.34
C GLY A 36 -2.27 -3.95 10.92
N THR A 37 -0.95 -3.83 10.86
CA THR A 37 0.06 -4.79 11.35
C THR A 37 1.44 -4.14 11.39
N ASN A 38 2.39 -4.70 12.12
CA ASN A 38 3.81 -4.32 12.12
C ASN A 38 4.68 -5.15 11.15
N GLU A 39 4.11 -6.13 10.44
CA GLU A 39 4.82 -6.98 9.47
C GLU A 39 5.58 -6.20 8.39
N TRP A 40 5.14 -4.97 8.08
CA TRP A 40 5.81 -4.10 7.13
C TRP A 40 7.25 -3.80 7.53
N GLU A 41 7.57 -3.78 8.83
CA GLU A 41 8.91 -3.47 9.33
C GLU A 41 9.90 -4.57 8.96
N TYR A 42 9.47 -5.83 9.02
CA TYR A 42 10.28 -6.95 8.55
C TYR A 42 10.55 -6.83 7.05
N ILE A 43 9.52 -6.53 6.24
CA ILE A 43 9.65 -6.34 4.79
C ILE A 43 10.63 -5.20 4.50
N TYR A 44 10.49 -4.09 5.21
CA TYR A 44 11.31 -2.89 5.06
C TYR A 44 12.80 -3.14 5.34
N ASN A 45 13.10 -3.89 6.39
CA ASN A 45 14.47 -4.12 6.82
C ASN A 45 15.17 -5.26 6.04
N ASN A 46 14.41 -6.21 5.49
CA ASN A 46 14.97 -7.44 4.93
C ASN A 46 14.79 -7.59 3.41
N ARG A 47 13.94 -6.78 2.76
CA ARG A 47 13.75 -6.86 1.30
C ARG A 47 14.60 -5.84 0.54
N PRO A 48 15.14 -6.20 -0.64
CA PRO A 48 15.78 -5.25 -1.52
C PRO A 48 14.83 -4.10 -1.91
N ARG A 49 15.35 -2.86 -1.96
CA ARG A 49 14.52 -1.67 -2.23
C ARG A 49 13.77 -1.70 -3.54
N ILE A 50 14.29 -2.38 -4.56
CA ILE A 50 13.63 -2.53 -5.86
C ILE A 50 12.29 -3.27 -5.75
N TYR A 51 12.16 -4.20 -4.80
CA TYR A 51 10.95 -5.00 -4.58
C TYR A 51 10.06 -4.48 -3.45
N LEU A 52 10.56 -3.53 -2.66
CA LEU A 52 9.91 -3.09 -1.43
C LEU A 52 8.46 -2.61 -1.65
N THR A 53 8.23 -1.76 -2.64
CA THR A 53 6.89 -1.22 -2.92
C THR A 53 5.89 -2.33 -3.25
N GLU A 54 6.32 -3.32 -4.03
CA GLU A 54 5.50 -4.46 -4.43
C GLU A 54 5.19 -5.37 -3.24
N GLU A 55 6.19 -5.72 -2.43
CA GLU A 55 6.02 -6.57 -1.25
C GLU A 55 5.11 -5.92 -0.20
N LEU A 56 5.27 -4.63 0.04
CA LEU A 56 4.38 -3.89 0.93
C LEU A 56 2.95 -3.79 0.34
N LEU A 57 2.80 -3.73 -0.99
CA LEU A 57 1.48 -3.69 -1.64
C LEU A 57 0.78 -5.05 -1.52
N LYS A 58 1.54 -6.15 -1.64
CA LYS A 58 1.06 -7.50 -1.33
C LYS A 58 0.62 -7.61 0.12
N LEU A 59 1.39 -7.09 1.08
CA LEU A 59 0.99 -7.06 2.48
C LEU A 59 -0.34 -6.31 2.65
N TYR A 60 -0.43 -5.09 2.15
CA TYR A 60 -1.63 -4.26 2.27
C TYR A 60 -2.88 -4.94 1.69
N THR A 61 -2.76 -5.50 0.49
CA THR A 61 -3.87 -6.18 -0.20
C THR A 61 -4.26 -7.50 0.47
N LYS A 62 -3.30 -8.23 1.04
CA LYS A 62 -3.57 -9.41 1.88
C LYS A 62 -4.39 -9.01 3.11
N ARG A 63 -3.99 -7.97 3.84
CA ARG A 63 -4.71 -7.47 5.03
C ARG A 63 -6.14 -7.04 4.69
N LEU A 64 -6.34 -6.38 3.55
CA LEU A 64 -7.69 -6.02 3.07
C LEU A 64 -8.58 -7.25 2.83
N LYS A 65 -8.03 -8.33 2.26
CA LYS A 65 -8.77 -9.59 2.07
C LYS A 65 -9.14 -10.24 3.40
N GLU A 66 -8.22 -10.25 4.35
CA GLU A 66 -8.43 -10.85 5.69
C GLU A 66 -9.57 -10.17 6.46
N ILE A 67 -9.74 -8.85 6.31
CA ILE A 67 -10.85 -8.11 6.92
C ILE A 67 -12.16 -8.15 6.10
N GLY A 68 -12.20 -8.97 5.05
CA GLY A 68 -13.42 -9.28 4.29
C GLY A 68 -13.63 -8.54 2.97
N TYR A 69 -12.67 -7.72 2.51
CA TYR A 69 -12.72 -7.15 1.16
C TYR A 69 -12.23 -8.17 0.14
N LYS A 70 -13.12 -9.07 -0.27
CA LYS A 70 -12.79 -10.19 -1.18
C LYS A 70 -12.45 -9.75 -2.60
N HIS A 71 -12.98 -8.62 -3.05
CA HIS A 71 -12.77 -8.10 -4.39
C HIS A 71 -11.85 -6.88 -4.33
N LEU A 72 -10.69 -6.97 -4.99
CA LEU A 72 -9.75 -5.87 -5.14
C LEU A 72 -9.44 -5.63 -6.61
N ILE A 73 -9.44 -4.35 -6.99
CA ILE A 73 -8.92 -3.88 -8.27
C ILE A 73 -7.79 -2.91 -7.94
N ILE A 74 -6.63 -3.12 -8.54
CA ILE A 74 -5.47 -2.25 -8.37
C ILE A 74 -5.18 -1.63 -9.73
N SER A 75 -5.06 -0.31 -9.79
CA SER A 75 -4.67 0.37 -11.03
C SER A 75 -3.21 0.08 -11.36
N ASP A 76 -2.83 0.35 -12.61
CA ASP A 76 -1.43 0.62 -12.90
C ASP A 76 -0.91 1.79 -12.05
N CYS A 77 0.41 1.86 -11.87
CA CYS A 77 1.02 2.97 -11.17
C CYS A 77 0.87 4.26 -12.00
N PHE A 78 0.16 5.24 -11.45
CA PHE A 78 0.12 6.58 -12.01
C PHE A 78 1.51 7.21 -11.93
N ARG A 79 1.93 7.86 -13.01
CA ARG A 79 3.26 8.45 -13.16
C ARG A 79 3.16 9.93 -13.53
N SER A 80 4.17 10.70 -13.15
CA SER A 80 4.34 12.06 -13.64
C SER A 80 4.65 12.06 -15.14
N THR A 81 4.57 13.23 -15.77
CA THR A 81 5.02 13.45 -17.16
C THR A 81 6.50 13.12 -17.37
N THR A 82 7.29 13.12 -16.29
CA THR A 82 8.72 12.74 -16.25
C THR A 82 8.95 11.26 -15.90
N GLY A 83 7.89 10.46 -15.77
CA GLY A 83 7.97 9.01 -15.52
C GLY A 83 8.10 8.59 -14.06
N GLN A 84 8.14 9.54 -13.11
CA GLN A 84 8.22 9.25 -11.68
C GLN A 84 6.93 8.63 -11.17
N LYS A 85 7.03 7.55 -10.37
CA LYS A 85 5.87 6.87 -9.78
C LYS A 85 5.20 7.76 -8.74
N LEU A 86 3.91 8.03 -8.91
CA LEU A 86 3.13 8.92 -8.02
C LEU A 86 2.30 8.12 -7.03
N TYR A 87 1.33 7.32 -7.51
CA TYR A 87 0.44 6.55 -6.65
C TYR A 87 -0.18 5.34 -7.37
N TYR A 88 -0.75 4.45 -6.58
CA TYR A 88 -1.66 3.39 -7.01
C TYR A 88 -3.06 3.73 -6.53
N MET A 89 -4.08 3.38 -7.30
CA MET A 89 -5.47 3.36 -6.83
C MET A 89 -5.86 1.92 -6.52
N ILE A 90 -6.49 1.71 -5.36
CA ILE A 90 -6.91 0.38 -4.90
C ILE A 90 -8.40 0.45 -4.59
N TRP A 91 -9.23 -0.16 -5.43
CA TRP A 91 -10.66 -0.30 -5.18
C TRP A 91 -10.95 -1.60 -4.47
N VAL A 92 -11.78 -1.54 -3.44
CA VAL A 92 -12.13 -2.69 -2.60
C VAL A 92 -13.64 -2.87 -2.51
N GLY A 93 -14.08 -4.12 -2.46
CA GLY A 93 -15.49 -4.48 -2.31
C GLY A 93 -15.67 -5.78 -1.53
N LYS A 94 -16.69 -5.80 -0.66
CA LYS A 94 -17.14 -7.03 0.02
C LYS A 94 -18.00 -7.93 -0.88
N HIS A 95 -18.62 -7.35 -1.90
CA HIS A 95 -19.46 -8.01 -2.89
C HIS A 95 -18.86 -7.83 -4.30
N PRO A 96 -19.10 -8.76 -5.23
CA PRO A 96 -18.62 -8.64 -6.61
C PRO A 96 -19.22 -7.40 -7.28
N VAL A 97 -18.47 -6.83 -8.20
CA VAL A 97 -18.96 -5.72 -9.04
C VAL A 97 -19.83 -6.34 -10.12
N GLU A 98 -21.14 -6.10 -10.06
CA GLU A 98 -21.99 -6.37 -11.23
C GLU A 98 -21.46 -5.52 -12.39
N LYS A 99 -20.95 -6.17 -13.43
CA LYS A 99 -20.75 -5.49 -14.72
C LYS A 99 -22.13 -5.12 -15.21
N LYS A 100 -22.49 -3.84 -15.17
CA LYS A 100 -23.57 -3.34 -16.02
C LYS A 100 -23.09 -3.53 -17.46
N SER A 101 -23.69 -4.51 -18.12
CA SER A 101 -23.57 -4.73 -19.56
C SER A 101 -24.27 -3.62 -20.33
#